data_AF-A0A1X9GCL9-F1
#
_entry.id   AF-A0A1X9GCL9-F1
#
_cell.length_a   1.000
_cell.length_b   1.000
_cell.length_c   1.000
_cell.angle_alpha   90.00
_cell.angle_beta   90.00
_cell.angle_gamma   90.00
#
_symmetry.space_group_name_H-M   'P 1'
#
loop_
_entity.id
_entity.type
_entity.pdbx_description
1 polymer ?
#
loop_
_entity_poly.entity_id
_entity_poly.type
_entity_poly.pdbx_seq_one_letter_code
_entity_poly.pdbx_strand_id
1 'polypeptide(L)' 'MELISFFSTIFISCVIISMTIFSVYIGFGPSSSKLRDPFEEHED' A
#
# COMPACT_ATOMS: atom_id res chain seq x y z
N MET A 1 1.49 32.15 -4.99
CA MET A 1 2.28 31.11 -4.31
C MET A 1 1.37 30.15 -3.55
N GLU A 2 0.39 30.66 -2.79
CA GLU A 2 -0.63 29.89 -2.04
C GLU A 2 -1.36 28.78 -2.83
N LEU A 3 -1.89 29.08 -4.02
CA LEU A 3 -2.70 28.11 -4.79
C LEU A 3 -1.89 26.88 -5.22
N ILE A 4 -0.64 27.11 -5.62
CA ILE A 4 0.30 26.04 -6.01
C ILE A 4 0.60 25.18 -4.79
N SER A 5 0.91 25.79 -3.64
CA SER A 5 1.18 25.05 -2.40
C SER A 5 -0.02 24.23 -1.95
N PHE A 6 -1.23 24.79 -2.02
CA PHE A 6 -2.46 24.10 -1.65
C PHE A 6 -2.73 22.89 -2.55
N PHE A 7 -2.62 23.07 -3.87
CA PHE A 7 -2.76 21.99 -4.83
C PHE A 7 -1.71 20.90 -4.64
N SER A 8 -0.44 21.28 -4.47
CA SER A 8 0.66 20.34 -4.26
C SER A 8 0.46 19.50 -3.00
N THR A 9 0.03 20.10 -1.89
CA THR A 9 -0.24 19.36 -0.64
C THR A 9 -1.34 18.34 -0.84
N ILE A 10 -2.45 18.72 -1.47
CA ILE A 10 -3.55 17.77 -1.75
C ILE A 10 -3.07 16.66 -2.67
N PHE A 11 -2.40 16.99 -3.76
CA PHE A 11 -1.90 16.01 -4.72
C PHE A 11 -0.96 14.99 -4.06
N ILE A 12 0.04 15.48 -3.32
CA ILE A 12 1.01 14.61 -2.61
C ILE A 12 0.28 13.74 -1.57
N SER A 13 -0.68 14.30 -0.83
CA SER A 13 -1.46 13.53 0.14
C SER A 13 -2.26 12.41 -0.51
N CYS A 14 -2.91 12.67 -1.66
CA CYS A 14 -3.64 11.66 -2.41
C CYS A 14 -2.71 10.56 -2.94
N VAL A 15 -1.52 10.91 -3.41
CA VAL A 15 -0.51 9.94 -3.87
C VAL A 15 -0.09 9.04 -2.72
N ILE A 16 0.24 9.61 -1.56
CA ILE A 16 0.65 8.84 -0.38
C ILE A 16 -0.46 7.89 0.06
N ILE A 17 -1.69 8.38 0.21
CA ILE A 17 -2.85 7.56 0.61
C ILE A 17 -3.07 6.43 -0.40
N SER A 18 -3.00 6.71 -1.70
CA SER A 18 -3.18 5.71 -2.75
C SER A 18 -2.10 4.64 -2.70
N MET A 19 -0.83 5.03 -2.53
CA MET A 19 0.28 4.09 -2.40
C MET A 19 0.15 3.23 -1.15
N THR A 20 -0.24 3.82 -0.02
CA THR A 20 -0.46 3.09 1.23
C THR A 20 -1.58 2.06 1.07
N ILE A 21 -2.74 2.46 0.55
CA ILE A 21 -3.87 1.55 0.31
C ILE A 21 -3.48 0.43 -0.64
N PHE A 22 -2.79 0.76 -1.75
CA PHE A 22 -2.33 -0.22 -2.72
C PHE A 22 -1.35 -1.23 -2.11
N SER A 23 -0.43 -0.76 -1.27
CA SER A 23 0.55 -1.61 -0.57
C SER A 23 -0.15 -2.56 0.40
N VAL A 24 -1.14 -2.08 1.15
CA VAL A 24 -1.94 -2.92 2.05
C VAL A 24 -2.76 -3.95 1.25
N TYR A 25 -3.40 -3.52 0.16
CA TYR A 25 -4.18 -4.42 -0.69
C TYR A 25 -3.34 -5.53 -1.34
N ILE A 26 -2.13 -5.21 -1.81
CA ILE A 26 -1.22 -6.23 -2.34
C ILE A 26 -0.66 -7.12 -1.24
N GLY A 27 -0.19 -6.53 -0.14
CA GLY A 27 0.50 -7.26 0.92
C GLY A 27 -0.41 -8.13 1.79
N PHE A 28 -1.68 -7.71 1.96
CA PHE A 28 -2.63 -8.37 2.88
C PHE A 28 -4.00 -8.67 2.25
N GLY A 29 -4.23 -8.27 1.00
CA GLY A 29 -5.48 -8.58 0.30
C GLY A 29 -5.47 -9.96 -0.35
N PRO A 30 -6.44 -10.26 -1.23
CA PRO A 30 -6.60 -11.61 -1.82
C PRO A 30 -5.39 -12.13 -2.61
N SER A 31 -4.48 -11.25 -3.03
CA SER A 31 -3.24 -11.64 -3.69
C SER A 31 -2.20 -12.21 -2.73
N SER A 32 -2.25 -11.87 -1.43
CA SER A 32 -1.27 -12.35 -0.44
C SER A 32 -1.40 -13.84 -0.16
N SER A 33 -2.60 -14.41 -0.28
CA SER A 33 -2.83 -15.85 -0.11
C SER A 33 -2.22 -16.72 -1.21
N LYS A 34 -1.72 -16.11 -2.30
CA LYS A 34 -0.93 -16.79 -3.32
C LYS A 34 0.56 -16.84 -2.98
N LEU A 35 1.00 -16.12 -1.95
CA LEU A 35 2.37 -16.16 -1.48
C LEU A 35 2.54 -17.45 -0.67
N ARG A 36 3.61 -18.20 -0.99
CA ARG A 36 3.98 -19.41 -0.23
C ARG A 36 4.24 -19.02 1.23
N ASP A 37 3.60 -19.73 2.15
CA ASP A 37 3.89 -19.57 3.57
C ASP A 37 5.29 -20.12 3.87
N PRO A 38 6.23 -19.29 4.34
CA PRO A 38 7.60 -19.73 4.64
C PRO A 38 7.70 -20.65 5.87
N PHE A 39 6.61 -20.83 6.62
CA PHE A 39 6.56 -21.67 7.82
C PHE A 39 5.83 -23.01 7.61
N GLU A 40 5.17 -23.19 6.45
CA GLU A 40 4.42 -24.42 6.13
C GLU A 40 5.31 -25.68 6.11
N GLU A 41 6.59 -25.53 5.76
CA GLU A 41 7.59 -26.61 5.80
C GLU A 41 8.14 -26.91 7.22
N HIS A 42 7.63 -26.22 8.26
CA HIS A 42 8.12 -26.31 9.63
C HIS A 42 7.04 -26.76 10.63
N GLU A 43 5.86 -27.18 10.16
CA GLU A 43 4.73 -27.63 11.00
C GLU A 43 4.79 -29.12 11.42
N ASP A 44 6.00 -29.66 11.66
CA ASP A 44 6.21 -31.01 12.20
C ASP A 44 6.24 -31.03 13.76
#